data_AF-A0A7V0JHT3-F1
#
_entry.id   AF-A0A7V0JHT3-F1
#
_cell.length_a   1.000
_cell.length_b   1.000
_cell.length_c   1.000
_cell.angle_alpha   90.00
_cell.angle_beta   90.00
_cell.angle_gamma   90.00
#
_symmetry.space_group_name_H-M   'P 1'
#
loop_
_entity.id
_entity.type
_entity.pdbx_description
1 polymer ?
#
loop_
_entity_poly.entity_id
_entity_poly.type
_entity_poly.pdbx_seq_one_letter_code
_entity_poly.pdbx_strand_id
1 'polypeptide(L)'
;MGKKRKVTEKKKLKDVEISAEKATTKIDLFGEEKIADWMKCGIAVVVLWMCALLIFNNFIFADNHFNLSGDNLSAAAIARMGQDFQKEGQVPNWCPYIFCGMPLVGSLIYVNHYYWAFYPVIKTFLSIIFFGSDFGWLFIHFMIAGLGIFCLLKYLRVNWVFSLLFGILFAYNQTMVVYA
;
A
#
# COMPACT_ATOMS: atom_id res chain seq x y z
N MET A 1 1.39 -57.52 30.14
CA MET A 1 2.30 -56.40 30.51
C MET A 1 2.65 -55.43 29.36
N GLY A 2 2.49 -55.78 28.07
CA GLY A 2 2.95 -54.94 26.94
C GLY A 2 2.11 -53.70 26.57
N LYS A 3 0.86 -53.59 27.01
CA LYS A 3 -0.05 -52.50 26.61
C LYS A 3 0.27 -51.17 27.31
N LYS A 4 0.67 -51.21 28.59
CA LYS A 4 1.09 -50.01 29.35
C LYS A 4 2.38 -49.40 28.80
N ARG A 5 3.35 -50.22 28.39
CA ARG A 5 4.66 -49.77 27.86
C ARG A 5 4.51 -48.97 26.55
N LYS A 6 3.65 -49.44 25.63
CA LYS A 6 3.38 -48.73 24.35
C LYS A 6 2.67 -47.38 24.52
N VAL A 7 1.87 -47.22 25.58
CA VAL A 7 1.17 -45.94 25.87
C VAL A 7 2.15 -44.91 26.41
N THR A 8 3.06 -45.31 27.29
CA THR A 8 4.08 -44.43 27.86
C THR A 8 5.06 -43.93 26.79
N GLU A 9 5.42 -44.80 25.84
CA GLU A 9 6.34 -44.49 24.74
C GLU A 9 5.71 -43.54 23.72
N LYS A 10 4.43 -43.74 23.35
CA LYS A 10 3.68 -42.79 22.50
C LYS A 10 3.51 -41.42 23.17
N LYS A 11 3.30 -41.38 24.49
CA LYS A 11 3.20 -40.11 25.21
C LYS A 11 4.55 -39.37 25.20
N LYS A 12 5.64 -40.09 25.46
CA LYS A 12 7.00 -39.53 25.42
C LYS A 12 7.40 -39.01 24.03
N LEU A 13 7.01 -39.72 22.97
CA LEU A 13 7.22 -39.27 21.57
C LEU A 13 6.43 -38.00 21.26
N LYS A 14 5.16 -37.93 21.67
CA LYS A 14 4.35 -36.71 21.53
C LYS A 14 4.91 -35.54 22.33
N ASP A 15 5.38 -35.79 23.55
CA ASP A 15 5.97 -34.75 24.39
C ASP A 15 7.29 -34.22 23.77
N VAL A 16 8.06 -35.09 23.10
CA VAL A 16 9.27 -34.71 22.36
C VAL A 16 8.94 -33.96 21.08
N GLU A 17 7.91 -34.37 20.32
CA GLU A 17 7.43 -33.62 19.14
C GLU A 17 6.90 -32.23 19.52
N ILE A 18 6.11 -32.13 20.59
CA ILE A 18 5.59 -30.85 21.10
C ILE A 18 6.74 -29.96 21.62
N SER A 19 7.77 -30.57 22.23
CA SER A 19 8.97 -29.87 22.68
C SER A 19 9.84 -29.42 21.51
N ALA A 20 9.95 -30.21 20.44
CA ALA A 20 10.67 -29.87 19.22
C ALA A 20 9.96 -28.77 18.42
N GLU A 21 8.63 -28.83 18.30
CA GLU A 21 7.78 -27.78 17.74
C GLU A 21 7.90 -26.47 18.54
N LYS A 22 7.92 -26.57 19.88
CA LYS A 22 8.19 -25.40 20.75
C LYS A 22 9.62 -24.86 20.63
N ALA A 23 10.60 -25.73 20.38
CA ALA A 23 11.99 -25.33 20.21
C ALA A 23 12.23 -24.66 18.84
N THR A 24 11.60 -25.16 17.77
CA THR A 24 11.64 -24.50 16.45
C THR A 24 10.88 -23.17 16.45
N THR A 25 9.83 -23.01 17.27
CA THR A 25 9.17 -21.70 17.45
C THR A 25 9.98 -20.69 18.28
N LYS A 26 11.11 -21.08 18.90
CA LYS A 26 11.88 -20.20 19.80
C LYS A 26 13.19 -19.67 19.23
N ILE A 27 13.56 -20.06 18.01
CA ILE A 27 14.78 -19.56 17.37
C ILE A 27 14.36 -18.55 16.31
N ASP A 28 13.88 -17.40 16.78
CA ASP A 28 13.95 -16.17 16.00
C ASP A 28 15.43 -15.80 15.92
N LEU A 29 16.03 -15.90 14.74
CA LEU A 29 17.45 -15.64 14.49
C LEU A 29 17.89 -14.21 14.90
N PHE A 30 16.93 -13.32 15.19
CA PHE A 30 17.12 -11.93 15.59
C PHE A 30 16.55 -11.58 16.97
N GLY A 31 15.92 -12.53 17.68
CA GLY A 31 15.19 -12.25 18.91
C GLY A 31 14.01 -11.30 18.69
N GLU A 32 12.76 -11.76 18.83
CA GLU A 32 11.65 -10.82 18.92
C GLU A 32 11.90 -9.89 20.13
N GLU A 33 12.34 -8.66 19.86
CA GLU A 33 12.36 -7.61 20.86
C GLU A 33 10.97 -7.46 21.48
N LYS A 34 10.90 -7.15 22.78
CA LYS A 34 9.67 -6.91 23.54
C LYS A 34 8.92 -5.64 23.12
N ILE A 35 8.99 -5.24 21.85
CA ILE A 35 8.25 -4.11 21.31
C ILE A 35 6.79 -4.55 21.09
N ALA A 36 5.84 -3.72 21.53
CA ALA A 36 4.43 -3.97 21.32
C ALA A 36 4.08 -3.89 19.81
N ASP A 37 3.14 -4.72 19.35
CA ASP A 37 2.84 -4.82 17.91
C ASP A 37 2.33 -3.50 17.30
N TRP A 38 1.60 -2.69 18.07
CA TRP A 38 1.15 -1.36 17.62
C TRP A 38 2.33 -0.40 17.40
N MET A 39 3.42 -0.53 18.17
CA MET A 39 4.64 0.26 17.97
C MET A 39 5.37 -0.20 16.72
N LYS A 40 5.43 -1.53 16.45
CA LYS A 40 5.99 -2.06 15.20
C LYS A 40 5.26 -1.51 13.98
N CYS A 41 3.93 -1.48 14.01
CA CYS A 41 3.11 -0.87 12.97
C CYS A 41 3.36 0.64 12.84
N GLY A 42 3.44 1.37 13.96
CA GLY A 42 3.75 2.80 13.96
C GLY A 42 5.11 3.10 13.32
N ILE A 43 6.14 2.33 13.68
CA ILE A 43 7.47 2.41 13.08
C ILE A 43 7.39 2.13 11.58
N ALA A 44 6.67 1.10 11.15
CA ALA A 44 6.52 0.77 9.74
C ALA A 44 5.90 1.92 8.94
N VAL A 45 4.83 2.54 9.46
CA VAL A 45 4.18 3.69 8.81
C VAL A 45 5.13 4.89 8.70
N VAL A 46 5.86 5.21 9.77
CA VAL A 46 6.82 6.33 9.78
C VAL A 46 7.96 6.07 8.80
N VAL A 47 8.51 4.85 8.78
CA VAL A 47 9.60 4.50 7.87
C VAL A 47 9.14 4.55 6.41
N LEU A 48 7.96 4.02 6.09
CA LEU A 48 7.40 4.11 4.74
C LEU A 48 7.17 5.58 4.34
N TRP A 49 6.62 6.41 5.23
CA TRP A 49 6.45 7.83 4.96
C TRP A 49 7.78 8.53 4.68
N MET A 50 8.81 8.28 5.50
CA MET A 50 10.16 8.82 5.30
C MET A 50 10.76 8.36 3.97
N CYS A 51 10.59 7.09 3.60
CA CYS A 51 11.01 6.57 2.30
C CYS A 51 10.30 7.28 1.15
N ALA A 52 8.98 7.54 1.27
CA ALA A 52 8.25 8.32 0.26
C ALA A 52 8.85 9.74 0.09
N LEU A 53 9.14 10.43 1.19
CA LEU A 53 9.75 11.77 1.14
C LEU A 53 11.14 11.77 0.48
N LEU A 54 11.95 10.74 0.73
CA LEU A 54 13.29 10.62 0.18
C LEU A 54 13.29 10.27 -1.30
N ILE A 55 12.47 9.28 -1.69
CA ILE A 55 12.41 8.78 -3.07
C ILE A 55 11.71 9.80 -3.97
N PHE A 56 10.61 10.39 -3.50
CA PHE A 56 9.82 11.36 -4.27
C PHE A 56 10.12 12.81 -3.90
N ASN A 57 11.30 13.09 -3.34
CA ASN A 57 11.70 14.42 -2.92
C ASN A 57 11.44 15.48 -4.01
N ASN A 58 11.83 15.15 -5.25
CA ASN A 58 11.66 16.02 -6.42
C ASN A 58 10.20 16.26 -6.82
N PHE A 59 9.24 15.42 -6.42
CA PHE A 59 7.80 15.59 -6.71
C PHE A 59 7.02 16.21 -5.54
N ILE A 60 7.62 16.16 -4.35
CA ILE A 60 7.03 16.68 -3.12
C ILE A 60 7.46 18.12 -2.88
N PHE A 61 8.75 18.41 -3.07
CA PHE A 61 9.35 19.71 -2.73
C PHE A 61 9.73 20.55 -3.94
N ALA A 62 10.04 19.92 -5.08
CA ALA A 62 10.20 20.62 -6.34
C ALA A 62 8.88 20.47 -7.11
N ASP A 63 8.45 21.54 -7.81
CA ASP A 63 7.25 21.54 -8.67
C ASP A 63 7.46 20.68 -9.94
N ASN A 64 8.13 19.53 -9.83
CA ASN A 64 8.24 18.58 -10.93
C ASN A 64 6.91 17.83 -11.02
N HIS A 65 6.20 18.08 -12.10
CA HIS A 65 5.07 17.26 -12.50
C HIS A 65 5.60 16.02 -13.24
N PHE A 66 4.94 14.87 -13.06
CA PHE A 66 5.14 13.73 -13.97
C PHE A 66 5.05 14.26 -15.40
N ASN A 67 6.12 14.06 -16.18
CA ASN A 67 6.40 14.71 -17.46
C ASN A 67 5.16 14.92 -18.35
N LEU A 68 5.16 15.96 -19.18
CA LEU A 68 4.23 16.20 -20.29
C LEU A 68 4.33 15.11 -21.38
N SER A 69 4.18 13.84 -21.01
CA SER A 69 3.92 12.77 -21.95
C SER A 69 2.55 13.00 -22.59
N GLY A 70 2.38 12.51 -23.82
CA GLY A 70 1.09 12.64 -24.53
C GLY A 70 -0.08 12.09 -23.71
N ASP A 71 0.16 11.04 -22.93
CA ASP A 71 -0.83 10.41 -22.07
C ASP A 71 -1.27 11.35 -20.93
N ASN A 72 -0.33 12.02 -20.26
CA ASN A 72 -0.64 12.98 -19.19
C ASN A 72 -1.40 14.20 -19.73
N LEU A 73 -1.04 14.69 -20.93
CA LEU A 73 -1.74 15.80 -21.56
C LEU A 73 -3.19 15.43 -21.94
N SER A 74 -3.38 14.20 -22.45
CA SER A 74 -4.71 13.68 -22.79
C SER A 74 -5.59 13.53 -21.55
N ALA A 75 -5.04 13.02 -20.44
CA ALA A 75 -5.73 12.89 -19.16
C ALA A 75 -6.10 14.26 -18.57
N ALA A 76 -5.22 15.26 -18.69
CA ALA A 76 -5.51 16.63 -18.23
C ALA A 76 -6.68 17.26 -18.99
N ALA A 77 -6.78 17.04 -20.30
CA ALA A 77 -7.92 17.51 -21.11
C ALA A 77 -9.24 16.86 -20.68
N ILE A 78 -9.22 15.55 -20.40
CA ILE A 78 -10.39 14.81 -19.87
C ILE A 78 -10.79 15.32 -18.49
N ALA A 79 -9.81 15.55 -17.59
CA ALA A 79 -10.08 16.08 -16.27
C ALA A 79 -10.71 17.48 -16.32
N ARG A 80 -10.23 18.34 -17.23
CA ARG A 80 -10.78 19.68 -17.43
C ARG A 80 -12.20 19.65 -17.99
N MET A 81 -12.45 18.81 -18.99
CA MET A 81 -13.78 18.54 -19.51
C MET A 81 -14.75 18.13 -18.39
N GLY A 82 -14.35 17.17 -17.55
CA GLY A 82 -15.17 16.73 -16.41
C GLY A 82 -15.42 17.83 -15.38
N GLN A 83 -14.45 18.71 -15.11
CA GLN A 83 -14.63 19.85 -14.20
C GLN A 83 -15.62 20.89 -14.73
N ASP A 84 -15.60 21.19 -16.03
CA ASP A 84 -16.50 22.18 -16.62
C ASP A 84 -17.94 21.65 -16.63
N PHE A 85 -18.13 20.37 -16.99
CA PHE A 85 -19.41 19.68 -16.86
C PHE A 85 -19.93 19.59 -15.41
N GLN A 86 -19.03 19.41 -14.44
CA GLN A 86 -19.39 19.44 -13.01
C GLN A 86 -19.91 20.82 -12.58
N LYS A 87 -19.30 21.91 -13.05
CA LYS A 87 -19.76 23.28 -12.76
C LYS A 87 -21.16 23.55 -13.33
N GLU A 88 -21.45 22.96 -14.48
CA GLU A 88 -22.77 23.02 -15.12
C GLU A 88 -23.79 22.06 -14.50
N GLY A 89 -23.39 21.27 -13.49
CA GLY A 89 -24.25 20.32 -12.78
C GLY A 89 -24.56 19.04 -13.57
N GLN A 90 -23.85 18.80 -14.68
CA GLN A 90 -24.12 17.69 -15.60
C GLN A 90 -22.82 16.99 -15.97
N VAL A 91 -22.36 16.02 -15.18
CA VAL A 91 -21.30 15.10 -15.65
C VAL A 91 -21.94 14.08 -16.58
N PRO A 92 -21.61 14.06 -17.89
CA PRO A 92 -22.21 13.09 -18.79
C PRO A 92 -21.76 11.69 -18.40
N ASN A 93 -22.70 10.74 -18.38
CA ASN A 93 -22.36 9.33 -18.17
C ASN A 93 -21.69 8.71 -19.41
N TRP A 94 -21.71 9.40 -20.56
CA TRP A 94 -21.28 8.90 -21.86
C TRP A 94 -20.44 9.92 -22.63
N CYS A 95 -19.29 9.50 -23.16
CA CYS A 95 -18.40 10.33 -23.96
C CYS A 95 -18.58 9.94 -25.42
N PRO A 96 -19.24 10.76 -26.27
CA PRO A 96 -19.46 10.40 -27.67
C PRO A 96 -18.17 10.45 -28.52
N TYR A 97 -17.15 11.14 -28.01
CA TYR A 97 -15.90 11.42 -28.75
C TYR A 97 -14.84 10.34 -28.59
N ILE A 98 -15.03 9.38 -27.68
CA ILE A 98 -14.08 8.29 -27.43
C ILE A 98 -14.72 6.98 -27.90
N PHE A 99 -14.05 6.29 -28.82
CA PHE A 99 -14.45 4.98 -29.37
C PHE A 99 -15.93 4.88 -29.80
N CYS A 100 -16.43 5.89 -30.53
CA CYS A 100 -17.84 5.98 -30.97
C CYS A 100 -18.87 6.03 -29.83
N GLY A 101 -18.44 6.35 -28.61
CA GLY A 101 -19.27 6.32 -27.43
C GLY A 101 -18.77 5.33 -26.39
N MET A 102 -18.29 5.84 -25.25
CA MET A 102 -17.88 5.03 -24.12
C MET A 102 -18.45 5.60 -22.81
N PRO A 103 -18.88 4.76 -21.84
CA PRO A 103 -19.36 5.26 -20.56
C PRO A 103 -18.21 5.91 -19.76
N LEU A 104 -18.32 7.18 -19.32
CA LEU A 104 -17.22 7.91 -18.65
C LEU A 104 -16.74 7.19 -17.38
N VAL A 105 -17.69 6.81 -16.52
CA VAL A 105 -17.38 6.22 -15.21
C VAL A 105 -16.97 4.75 -15.36
N GLY A 106 -17.73 3.99 -16.17
CA GLY A 106 -17.47 2.56 -16.39
C GLY A 106 -16.14 2.27 -17.11
N SER A 107 -15.60 3.25 -17.82
CA SER A 107 -14.29 3.16 -18.48
C SER A 107 -13.15 3.81 -17.69
N LEU A 108 -13.45 4.39 -16.51
CA LEU A 108 -12.49 5.12 -15.67
C LEU A 108 -11.86 6.35 -16.34
N ILE A 109 -12.42 6.83 -17.46
CA ILE A 109 -11.97 8.05 -18.16
C ILE A 109 -12.06 9.27 -17.24
N TYR A 110 -13.16 9.41 -16.51
CA TYR A 110 -13.33 10.45 -15.49
C TYR A 110 -13.92 9.84 -14.22
N VAL A 111 -13.04 9.39 -13.33
CA VAL A 111 -13.42 8.81 -12.03
C VAL A 111 -13.15 9.77 -10.86
N ASN A 112 -12.53 10.93 -11.12
CA ASN A 112 -12.10 11.86 -10.08
C ASN A 112 -13.26 12.28 -9.15
N HIS A 113 -14.48 12.35 -9.68
CA HIS A 113 -15.66 12.67 -8.88
C HIS A 113 -16.07 11.55 -7.89
N TYR A 114 -15.74 10.30 -8.18
CA TYR A 114 -16.13 9.12 -7.38
C TYR A 114 -14.96 8.55 -6.57
N TYR A 115 -13.75 8.94 -6.89
CA TYR A 115 -12.56 8.45 -6.21
C TYR A 115 -12.31 9.23 -4.93
N TRP A 116 -12.35 8.51 -3.81
CA TRP A 116 -12.26 9.06 -2.46
C TRP A 116 -11.06 10.00 -2.25
N ALA A 117 -9.91 9.72 -2.87
CA ALA A 117 -8.71 10.52 -2.65
C ALA A 117 -8.80 11.95 -3.25
N PHE A 118 -9.72 12.18 -4.20
CA PHE A 118 -9.98 13.49 -4.79
C PHE A 118 -11.08 14.27 -4.07
N TYR A 119 -11.71 13.71 -3.02
CA TYR A 119 -12.66 14.47 -2.21
C TYR A 119 -11.94 15.65 -1.52
N PRO A 120 -12.52 16.87 -1.50
CA PRO A 120 -11.79 18.07 -1.10
C PRO A 120 -11.12 17.99 0.27
N VAL A 121 -11.81 17.41 1.25
CA VAL A 121 -11.30 17.22 2.62
C VAL A 121 -10.09 16.29 2.62
N ILE A 122 -10.19 15.18 1.90
CA ILE A 122 -9.15 14.15 1.81
C ILE A 122 -7.96 14.71 1.02
N LYS A 123 -8.20 15.32 -0.14
CA LYS A 123 -7.15 15.96 -0.95
C LYS A 123 -6.36 16.99 -0.12
N THR A 124 -7.06 17.85 0.63
CA THR A 124 -6.42 18.86 1.48
C THR A 124 -5.58 18.22 2.59
N PHE A 125 -6.11 17.19 3.25
CA PHE A 125 -5.39 16.45 4.28
C PHE A 125 -4.10 15.79 3.75
N LEU A 126 -4.17 15.14 2.58
CA LEU A 126 -3.00 14.51 1.96
C LEU A 126 -1.98 15.55 1.49
N SER A 127 -2.44 16.68 0.95
CA SER A 127 -1.55 17.79 0.58
C SER A 127 -0.77 18.30 1.79
N ILE A 128 -1.40 18.42 2.97
CA ILE A 128 -0.71 18.83 4.21
C ILE A 128 0.36 17.81 4.62
N ILE A 129 0.06 16.51 4.55
CA ILE A 129 1.00 15.43 4.91
C ILE A 129 2.23 15.42 3.99
N PHE A 130 2.05 15.79 2.71
CA PHE A 130 3.10 15.80 1.69
C PHE A 130 3.46 17.23 1.24
N PHE A 131 3.50 18.18 2.19
CA PHE A 131 4.09 19.51 2.01
C PHE A 131 3.56 20.32 0.81
N GLY A 132 2.30 20.14 0.44
CA GLY A 132 1.65 20.85 -0.66
C GLY A 132 1.53 20.05 -1.95
N SER A 133 2.08 18.83 -2.03
CA SER A 133 2.08 18.04 -3.26
C SER A 133 0.67 17.65 -3.73
N ASP A 134 0.38 17.85 -5.02
CA ASP A 134 -0.85 17.38 -5.68
C ASP A 134 -0.92 15.85 -5.79
N PHE A 135 0.23 15.17 -5.67
CA PHE A 135 0.36 13.71 -5.78
C PHE A 135 0.30 12.99 -4.43
N GLY A 136 -0.08 13.68 -3.35
CA GLY A 136 -0.18 13.07 -2.02
C GLY A 136 -1.01 11.78 -1.99
N TRP A 137 -2.07 11.70 -2.81
CA TRP A 137 -2.90 10.51 -2.97
C TRP A 137 -2.10 9.31 -3.47
N LEU A 138 -1.19 9.49 -4.41
CA LEU A 138 -0.38 8.42 -4.97
C LEU A 138 0.59 7.87 -3.92
N PHE A 139 1.25 8.76 -3.17
CA PHE A 139 2.19 8.36 -2.11
C PHE A 139 1.49 7.56 -1.00
N ILE A 140 0.25 7.92 -0.66
CA ILE A 140 -0.57 7.13 0.26
C ILE A 140 -0.87 5.73 -0.28
N HIS A 141 -1.11 5.56 -1.57
CA HIS A 141 -1.34 4.22 -2.13
C HIS A 141 -0.09 3.35 -2.03
N PHE A 142 1.10 3.91 -2.28
CA PHE A 142 2.36 3.18 -2.08
C PHE A 142 2.57 2.81 -0.61
N MET A 143 2.28 3.72 0.33
CA MET A 143 2.37 3.42 1.75
C MET A 143 1.39 2.32 2.18
N ILE A 144 0.14 2.37 1.71
CA ILE A 144 -0.87 1.33 1.99
C ILE A 144 -0.43 -0.02 1.41
N ALA A 145 0.13 -0.03 0.20
CA ALA A 145 0.65 -1.23 -0.43
C ALA A 145 1.80 -1.86 0.39
N GLY A 146 2.78 -1.04 0.80
CA GLY A 146 3.89 -1.49 1.66
C GLY A 146 3.43 -1.97 3.04
N LEU A 147 2.50 -1.25 3.66
CA LEU A 147 1.91 -1.62 4.94
C LEU A 147 1.10 -2.93 4.83
N GLY A 148 0.42 -3.15 3.71
CA GLY A 148 -0.29 -4.38 3.41
C GLY A 148 0.66 -5.59 3.40
N ILE A 149 1.82 -5.46 2.76
CA ILE A 149 2.85 -6.51 2.77
C ILE A 149 3.44 -6.70 4.16
N PHE A 150 3.70 -5.62 4.90
CA PHE A 150 4.16 -5.72 6.29
C PHE A 150 3.18 -6.51 7.15
N CYS A 151 1.89 -6.17 7.11
CA CYS A 151 0.83 -6.86 7.84
C CYS A 151 0.69 -8.32 7.41
N LEU A 152 0.76 -8.61 6.11
CA LEU A 152 0.71 -9.97 5.57
C LEU A 152 1.88 -10.82 6.08
N LEU A 153 3.10 -10.28 6.07
CA LEU A 153 4.28 -11.01 6.53
C LEU A 153 4.26 -11.20 8.05
N LYS A 154 3.74 -10.24 8.82
CA LYS A 154 3.47 -10.44 10.26
C LYS A 154 2.43 -11.52 10.51
N TYR A 155 1.38 -11.60 9.69
CA TYR A 155 0.39 -12.69 9.75
C TYR A 155 1.05 -14.05 9.46
N LEU A 156 1.98 -14.10 8.52
CA LEU A 156 2.78 -15.29 8.20
C LEU A 156 3.91 -15.59 9.22
N ARG A 157 3.95 -14.86 10.35
CA ARG A 157 4.95 -15.00 11.42
C ARG A 157 6.39 -14.77 10.98
N VAL A 158 6.58 -13.91 9.98
CA VAL A 158 7.91 -13.42 9.60
C VAL A 158 8.35 -12.36 10.61
N ASN A 159 9.66 -12.30 10.85
CA ASN A 159 10.27 -11.29 11.71
C ASN A 159 9.96 -9.86 11.20
N TRP A 160 9.66 -8.95 12.12
CA TRP A 160 9.16 -7.61 11.78
C TRP A 160 10.14 -6.78 10.95
N VAL A 161 11.44 -6.97 11.12
CA VAL A 161 12.47 -6.25 10.35
C VAL A 161 12.42 -6.67 8.89
N PHE A 162 12.36 -7.97 8.62
CA PHE A 162 12.20 -8.48 7.25
C PHE A 162 10.85 -8.08 6.66
N SER A 163 9.77 -8.14 7.45
CA SER A 163 8.46 -7.68 7.02
C SER A 163 8.49 -6.21 6.56
N LEU A 164 9.21 -5.36 7.29
CA LEU A 164 9.37 -3.95 6.94
C LEU A 164 10.21 -3.79 5.68
N LEU A 165 11.34 -4.48 5.59
CA LEU A 165 12.22 -4.45 4.41
C LEU A 165 11.46 -4.85 3.13
N PHE A 166 10.72 -5.96 3.18
CA PHE A 166 9.91 -6.41 2.03
C PHE A 166 8.74 -5.48 1.74
N GLY A 167 8.14 -4.86 2.76
CA GLY A 167 7.12 -3.81 2.59
C GLY A 167 7.66 -2.60 1.83
N ILE A 168 8.86 -2.12 2.18
CA ILE A 168 9.54 -1.01 1.48
C ILE A 168 9.86 -1.40 0.04
N LEU A 169 10.45 -2.58 -0.17
CA LEU A 169 10.80 -3.07 -1.50
C LEU A 169 9.58 -3.21 -2.41
N PHE A 170 8.44 -3.65 -1.86
CA PHE A 170 7.20 -3.75 -2.63
C PHE A 170 6.59 -2.38 -2.93
N ALA A 171 6.52 -1.50 -1.94
CA ALA A 171 5.94 -0.16 -2.08
C ALA A 171 6.65 0.68 -3.15
N TYR A 172 7.98 0.57 -3.23
CA TYR A 172 8.82 1.42 -4.07
C TYR A 172 9.58 0.65 -5.15
N ASN A 173 9.08 -0.50 -5.58
CA ASN A 173 9.65 -1.22 -6.72
C ASN A 173 9.54 -0.36 -7.99
N GLN A 174 10.52 -0.45 -8.89
CA GLN A 174 10.58 0.28 -10.15
C GLN A 174 9.30 0.14 -10.98
N THR A 175 8.71 -1.06 -11.06
CA THR A 175 7.45 -1.26 -11.81
C THR A 175 6.31 -0.44 -11.23
N MET A 176 6.23 -0.28 -9.91
CA MET A 176 5.18 0.52 -9.27
C MET A 176 5.43 2.02 -9.43
N VAL A 177 6.69 2.44 -9.47
CA VAL A 177 7.09 3.86 -9.59
C VAL A 177 7.02 4.37 -11.03
N VAL A 178 7.32 3.54 -12.02
CA VAL A 178 7.37 3.94 -13.45
C VAL A 178 5.98 3.99 -14.10
N TYR A 179 5.02 3.20 -13.61
CA TYR A 179 3.63 3.18 -14.12
C TYR A 179 2.67 4.07 -13.31
N ALA A 180 3.21 4.91 -12.44
CA ALA A 180 2.45 5.91 -11.69
C ALA A 180 2.62 7.30 -12.30
#